data_AF-A0A6C0ULJ2-F1
#
_entry.id   AF-A0A6C0ULJ2-F1
#
_cell.length_a   1.000
_cell.length_b   1.000
_cell.length_c   1.000
_cell.angle_alpha   90.00
_cell.angle_beta   90.00
_cell.angle_gamma   90.00
#
_symmetry.space_group_name_H-M   'P 1'
#
loop_
_entity.id
_entity.type
_entity.pdbx_description
1 polymer ?
#
loop_
_entity_poly.entity_id
_entity_poly.type
_entity_poly.pdbx_seq_one_letter_code
_entity_poly.pdbx_strand_id
1 'polypeptide(L)'
;MEREGYRSNADAAHEAADDNAYEDAYAHHLEPLVVIGRSGDIYWTEGFHRFAIASLLDVEAVPVYVLCRHEQWQRVRDEIFTASSRGLPPKQRVHLDHPDVAGLA
;
A
#
# COMPACT_ATOMS: atom_id res chain seq x y z
N MET A 1 23.95 -12.58 -1.21
CA MET A 1 22.99 -11.50 -0.94
C MET A 1 23.42 -10.35 -1.83
N GLU A 2 22.80 -10.22 -3.01
CA GLU A 2 23.20 -9.21 -3.99
C GLU A 2 23.02 -7.81 -3.41
N ARG A 3 23.99 -6.94 -3.71
CA ARG A 3 24.14 -5.58 -3.16
C ARG A 3 23.12 -4.57 -3.71
N GLU A 4 22.18 -5.01 -4.51
CA GLU A 4 21.16 -4.16 -5.10
C GLU A 4 19.83 -4.53 -4.45
N GLY A 5 19.56 -3.91 -3.30
CA GLY A 5 18.27 -4.03 -2.62
C GLY A 5 17.12 -3.43 -3.44
N TYR A 6 15.98 -3.27 -2.78
CA TYR A 6 14.80 -2.62 -3.36
C TYR A 6 15.14 -1.20 -3.89
N ARG A 7 14.77 -0.93 -5.15
CA ARG A 7 14.82 0.40 -5.77
C ARG A 7 13.42 0.98 -5.85
N SER A 8 13.27 2.21 -5.35
CA SER A 8 12.00 2.92 -5.42
C SER A 8 11.64 3.21 -6.88
N ASN A 9 10.35 3.34 -7.16
CA ASN A 9 9.89 3.67 -8.49
C ASN A 9 10.35 5.06 -8.95
N ALA A 10 10.52 6.01 -8.02
CA ALA A 10 11.06 7.35 -8.30
C ALA A 10 12.54 7.33 -8.71
N ASP A 11 13.32 6.34 -8.23
CA ASP A 11 14.73 6.19 -8.58
C ASP A 11 14.94 5.37 -9.87
N ALA A 12 13.88 4.80 -10.45
CA ALA A 12 13.95 4.03 -11.67
C ALA A 12 14.01 4.97 -12.88
N ALA A 13 15.16 5.02 -13.56
CA ALA A 13 15.28 5.76 -14.81
C ALA A 13 14.51 5.04 -15.93
N HIS A 14 13.49 5.69 -16.49
CA HIS A 14 12.78 5.27 -17.70
C HIS A 14 13.06 6.26 -18.82
N GLU A 15 13.46 5.78 -20.00
CA GLU A 15 13.52 6.61 -21.21
C GLU A 15 12.10 6.76 -21.76
N ALA A 16 11.56 7.97 -21.72
CA ALA A 16 10.18 8.22 -22.14
C ALA A 16 9.95 7.84 -23.61
N ALA A 17 8.83 7.20 -23.91
CA ALA A 17 8.38 7.01 -25.29
C ALA A 17 7.79 8.35 -25.80
N ASP A 18 8.27 8.84 -26.94
CA ASP A 18 8.01 10.20 -27.46
C ASP A 18 6.52 10.62 -27.61
N ASP A 19 5.53 9.75 -27.41
CA ASP A 19 4.12 9.99 -27.76
C ASP A 19 3.07 9.68 -26.67
N ASN A 20 3.43 9.62 -25.37
CA ASN A 20 2.44 9.45 -24.30
C ASN A 20 2.37 10.65 -23.33
N ALA A 21 1.32 11.48 -23.49
CA ALA A 21 1.06 12.65 -22.65
C ALA A 21 0.83 12.34 -21.15
N TYR A 22 0.64 11.07 -20.78
CA TYR A 22 0.45 10.62 -19.40
C TYR A 22 1.65 9.83 -18.87
N GLU A 23 2.73 9.70 -19.63
CA GLU A 23 3.89 8.91 -19.21
C GLU A 23 4.50 9.46 -17.93
N ASP A 24 4.62 10.79 -17.86
CA ASP A 24 5.14 11.52 -16.70
C ASP A 24 4.06 11.88 -15.67
N ALA A 25 2.90 11.22 -15.71
CA ALA A 25 1.89 11.41 -14.67
C ALA A 25 2.50 11.10 -13.30
N TYR A 26 2.30 12.00 -12.33
CA TYR A 26 2.93 11.90 -11.01
C TYR A 26 2.74 10.53 -10.33
N ALA A 27 1.59 9.88 -10.54
CA ALA A 27 1.31 8.54 -10.02
C ALA A 27 2.29 7.46 -10.53
N HIS A 28 2.87 7.62 -11.73
CA HIS A 28 3.83 6.68 -12.31
C HIS A 28 5.24 6.78 -11.69
N HIS A 29 5.51 7.79 -10.86
CA HIS A 29 6.73 7.88 -10.05
C HIS A 29 6.60 7.24 -8.67
N LEU A 30 5.38 6.85 -8.29
CA LEU A 30 5.07 6.24 -7.00
C LEU A 30 5.09 4.71 -7.10
N GLU A 31 5.21 4.05 -5.95
CA GLU A 31 4.89 2.63 -5.84
C GLU A 31 3.40 2.38 -6.11
N PRO A 32 2.99 1.13 -6.40
CA PRO A 32 1.58 0.81 -6.64
C PRO A 32 0.67 1.40 -5.56
N LEU A 33 -0.42 2.02 -5.98
CA LEU A 33 -1.34 2.68 -5.07
C LEU A 33 -2.49 1.73 -4.75
N VAL A 34 -2.88 1.74 -3.48
CA VAL A 34 -4.04 1.03 -2.96
C VAL A 34 -4.98 1.98 -2.24
N VAL A 35 -6.26 1.61 -2.18
CA VAL A 35 -7.27 2.25 -1.34
C VAL A 35 -7.83 1.20 -0.38
N ILE A 36 -8.24 1.65 0.81
CA ILE A 36 -8.75 0.74 1.84
C ILE A 36 -10.24 0.98 2.06
N GLY A 37 -11.03 -0.08 1.85
CA GLY A 37 -12.47 -0.06 2.01
C GLY A 37 -12.92 0.00 3.46
N ARG A 38 -14.24 0.11 3.64
CA ARG A 38 -14.89 0.22 4.96
C ARG A 38 -14.46 -0.86 5.96
N SER A 39 -14.28 -2.08 5.50
CA SER A 39 -13.99 -3.25 6.35
C SER A 39 -12.50 -3.60 6.41
N GLY A 40 -11.63 -2.76 5.84
CA GLY A 40 -10.20 -3.03 5.71
C GLY A 40 -9.79 -3.67 4.39
N ASP A 41 -10.73 -4.07 3.53
CA ASP A 41 -10.39 -4.64 2.23
C ASP A 41 -9.46 -3.71 1.42
N ILE A 42 -8.37 -4.27 0.90
CA ILE A 42 -7.36 -3.53 0.13
C ILE A 42 -7.72 -3.66 -1.35
N TYR A 43 -7.96 -2.52 -1.99
CA TYR A 43 -8.22 -2.44 -3.42
C TYR A 43 -7.05 -1.78 -4.11
N TRP A 44 -6.54 -2.45 -5.13
CA TRP A 44 -5.50 -1.93 -5.99
C TRP A 44 -6.09 -0.90 -6.97
N THR A 45 -5.42 0.24 -7.14
CA THR A 45 -5.91 1.32 -8.01
C THR A 45 -4.90 1.80 -9.05
N GLU A 46 -3.59 1.74 -8.80
CA GLU A 46 -2.56 2.21 -9.75
C GLU A 46 -1.28 1.38 -9.66
N GLY A 47 -0.42 1.48 -10.68
CA GLY A 47 0.85 0.73 -10.76
C GLY A 47 0.71 -0.64 -11.43
N PHE A 48 -0.25 -0.76 -12.36
CA PHE A 48 -0.57 -1.96 -13.16
C PHE A 48 0.64 -2.73 -13.67
N HIS A 49 1.55 -2.05 -14.34
CA HIS A 49 2.73 -2.68 -14.93
C HIS A 49 3.68 -3.24 -13.86
N ARG A 50 3.97 -2.46 -12.81
CA ARG A 50 4.91 -2.86 -11.76
C ARG A 50 4.41 -4.04 -10.95
N PHE A 51 3.12 -4.07 -10.61
CA PHE A 51 2.51 -5.20 -9.93
C PHE A 51 2.47 -6.46 -10.82
N ALA A 52 2.13 -6.31 -12.11
CA ALA A 52 2.15 -7.43 -13.05
C ALA A 52 3.55 -8.05 -13.18
N ILE A 53 4.59 -7.22 -13.28
CA ILE A 53 5.99 -7.68 -13.29
C ILE A 53 6.33 -8.41 -11.99
N ALA A 54 6.01 -7.83 -10.83
CA ALA A 54 6.27 -8.45 -9.53
C ALA A 54 5.57 -9.81 -9.40
N SER A 55 4.33 -9.91 -9.87
CA SER A 55 3.57 -11.17 -9.88
C SER A 55 4.18 -12.22 -10.82
N LEU A 56 4.69 -11.82 -11.99
CA LEU A 56 5.34 -12.75 -12.93
C LEU A 56 6.70 -13.24 -12.44
N LEU A 57 7.36 -12.46 -11.59
CA LEU A 57 8.65 -12.77 -10.97
C LEU A 57 8.52 -13.50 -9.63
N ASP A 58 7.30 -13.88 -9.22
CA ASP A 58 7.00 -14.50 -7.93
C ASP A 58 7.57 -13.72 -6.73
N VAL A 59 7.53 -12.39 -6.81
CA VAL A 59 7.92 -11.52 -5.69
C VAL A 59 6.87 -11.65 -4.59
N GLU A 60 7.28 -12.11 -3.41
CA GLU A 60 6.38 -12.41 -2.29
C GLU A 60 5.60 -11.18 -1.80
N ALA A 61 6.25 -10.01 -1.78
CA ALA A 61 5.62 -8.76 -1.35
C ALA A 61 6.23 -7.55 -2.06
N VAL A 62 5.39 -6.56 -2.34
CA VAL A 62 5.81 -5.26 -2.86
C VAL A 62 5.33 -4.13 -1.94
N PRO A 63 6.11 -3.05 -1.80
CA PRO A 63 5.61 -1.86 -1.12
C PRO A 63 4.49 -1.21 -1.93
N VAL A 64 3.56 -0.59 -1.21
CA VAL A 64 2.43 0.14 -1.80
C VAL A 64 2.20 1.44 -1.06
N TYR A 65 1.63 2.44 -1.74
CA TYR A 65 1.12 3.65 -1.10
C TYR A 65 -0.38 3.55 -0.86
N VAL A 66 -0.84 3.87 0.35
CA VAL A 66 -2.27 3.98 0.66
C VAL A 66 -2.75 5.37 0.28
N LEU A 67 -3.45 5.48 -0.86
CA LEU A 67 -3.96 6.75 -1.38
C LEU A 67 -5.08 7.33 -0.50
N CYS A 68 -6.03 6.49 -0.11
CA CYS A 68 -7.09 6.89 0.81
C CYS A 68 -7.62 5.69 1.61
N ARG A 69 -8.25 6.01 2.74
CA ARG A 69 -8.92 5.05 3.62
C ARG A 69 -10.37 5.48 3.77
N HIS A 70 -11.28 4.52 3.75
CA HIS A 70 -12.66 4.77 4.11
C HIS A 70 -12.74 5.28 5.56
N GLU A 71 -13.57 6.28 5.83
CA GLU A 71 -13.67 6.92 7.15
C GLU A 71 -13.98 5.94 8.29
N GLN A 72 -14.83 4.93 8.05
CA GLN A 72 -15.12 3.90 9.05
C GLN A 72 -13.92 3.00 9.34
N TRP A 73 -13.06 2.73 8.35
CA TRP A 73 -11.82 1.98 8.59
C TRP A 73 -10.84 2.82 9.40
N GLN A 74 -10.72 4.11 9.08
CA GLN A 74 -9.89 5.02 9.86
C GLN A 74 -10.28 5.04 11.34
N ARG A 75 -11.60 5.06 11.65
CA ARG A 75 -12.09 4.95 13.04
C ARG A 75 -11.62 3.66 13.72
N VAL A 76 -11.63 2.52 13.01
CA VAL A 76 -11.11 1.25 13.54
C VAL A 76 -9.63 1.36 13.87
N ARG A 77 -8.82 1.94 12.97
CA ARG A 77 -7.38 2.16 13.22
C ARG A 77 -7.15 3.05 14.42
N ASP A 78 -7.90 4.15 14.55
CA ASP A 78 -7.78 5.10 15.66
C ASP A 78 -8.17 4.43 16.99
N GLU A 79 -9.22 3.60 17.00
CA GLU A 79 -9.60 2.79 18.18
C GLU A 79 -8.50 1.79 18.55
N ILE A 80 -7.85 1.16 17.57
CA ILE A 80 -6.73 0.23 17.82
C ILE A 80 -5.51 0.97 18.38
N PHE A 81 -5.14 2.08 17.76
CA PHE A 81 -4.03 2.92 18.19
C PHE A 81 -4.23 3.47 19.62
N THR A 82 -5.47 3.85 19.95
CA THR A 82 -5.80 4.43 21.27
C THR A 82 -6.14 3.40 22.34
N ALA A 83 -6.22 2.12 21.99
CA ALA A 83 -6.55 1.05 22.93
C ALA A 83 -5.44 0.90 23.99
N SER A 84 -5.62 1.61 25.10
CA SER A 84 -4.79 1.52 26.30
C SER A 84 -5.03 0.23 27.08
N SER A 85 -4.48 0.13 28.30
CA SER A 85 -4.58 -1.00 29.23
C SER A 85 -5.99 -1.55 29.51
N ARG A 86 -7.06 -0.81 29.17
CA ARG A 86 -8.47 -1.27 29.24
C ARG A 86 -8.85 -2.26 28.15
N GLY A 87 -8.02 -2.40 27.12
CA GLY A 87 -8.11 -3.42 26.09
C GLY A 87 -8.98 -3.04 24.89
N LEU A 88 -8.63 -3.62 23.75
CA LEU A 88 -9.35 -3.46 22.48
C LEU A 88 -10.67 -4.25 22.49
N PRO A 89 -11.80 -3.67 22.01
CA PRO A 89 -13.05 -4.42 21.96
C PRO A 89 -12.95 -5.63 21.03
N PRO A 90 -13.66 -6.74 21.31
CA PRO A 90 -13.48 -7.99 20.58
C PRO A 90 -13.66 -7.86 19.06
N LYS A 91 -14.61 -7.03 18.63
CA LYS A 91 -14.89 -6.79 17.20
C LYS A 91 -13.73 -6.14 16.45
N GLN A 92 -12.84 -5.40 17.12
CA GLN A 92 -11.66 -4.81 16.48
C GLN A 92 -10.43 -5.73 16.52
N ARG A 93 -10.40 -6.73 17.41
CA ARG A 93 -9.26 -7.65 17.53
C ARG A 93 -9.02 -8.47 16.25
N VAL A 94 -10.06 -8.69 15.46
CA VAL A 94 -9.98 -9.38 14.16
C VAL A 94 -9.12 -8.63 13.14
N HIS A 95 -8.84 -7.33 13.37
CA HIS A 95 -8.07 -6.48 12.48
C HIS A 95 -6.61 -6.28 12.93
N LEU A 96 -6.16 -6.93 14.00
CA LEU A 96 -4.80 -6.74 14.53
C LEU A 96 -3.71 -7.22 13.56
N ASP A 97 -4.00 -8.27 12.79
CA ASP A 97 -3.08 -8.81 11.77
C ASP A 97 -3.19 -8.07 10.43
N HIS A 98 -4.02 -7.03 10.34
CA HIS A 98 -4.19 -6.27 9.11
C HIS A 98 -2.92 -5.45 8.80
N PRO A 99 -2.37 -5.48 7.58
CA PRO A 99 -1.10 -4.81 7.25
C PRO A 99 -1.15 -3.28 7.43
N ASP A 100 -2.32 -2.65 7.24
CA ASP A 100 -2.52 -1.21 7.51
C ASP A 100 -2.68 -0.86 9.00
N VAL A 101 -2.73 -1.86 9.89
CA VAL A 101 -2.79 -1.72 11.36
C VAL A 101 -1.46 -2.14 12.01
N ALA A 102 -0.73 -3.07 11.39
CA ALA A 102 0.56 -3.53 11.87
C ALA A 102 1.52 -2.36 12.15
N GLY A 103 2.09 -2.32 13.35
CA GLY A 103 3.01 -1.27 13.78
C GLY A 103 2.36 0.02 14.32
N LEU A 104 1.03 0.04 14.52
CA LEU A 104 0.34 1.13 15.23
C LEU A 104 0.47 1.06 16.77
N ALA A 105 0.78 -0.11 17.33
CA ALA A 105 0.87 -0.34 18.78
C ALA A 105 2.31 -0.28 19.30
#